data_AF-A0A1I6PBY3-F1
#
_entry.id   AF-A0A1I6PBY3-F1
#
_cell.length_a   1.000
_cell.length_b   1.000
_cell.length_c   1.000
_cell.angle_alpha   90.00
_cell.angle_beta   90.00
_cell.angle_gamma   90.00
#
_symmetry.space_group_name_H-M   'P 1'
#
loop_
_entity.id
_entity.type
_entity.pdbx_description
1 polymer ?
#
loop_
_entity_poly.entity_id
_entity_poly.type
_entity_poly.pdbx_seq_one_letter_code
_entity_poly.pdbx_strand_id
1 'polypeptide(L)' 'MTIKTLLTAAALVVAPLVAWADCSYHNEAKMTCAEGSEYDSASGTCKVVSG' A
#
# COMPACT_ATOMS: atom_id res chain seq x y z
N MET A 1 25.33 14.73 -0.60
CA MET A 1 24.47 13.55 -0.84
C MET A 1 23.28 13.49 0.13
N THR A 2 23.48 13.84 1.41
CA THR A 2 22.46 13.91 2.47
C THR A 2 21.24 14.81 2.16
N ILE A 3 21.43 15.97 1.54
CA ILE A 3 20.32 16.86 1.16
C ILE A 3 19.44 16.27 0.06
N LYS A 4 20.05 15.62 -0.95
CA LYS A 4 19.29 14.95 -2.02
C LYS A 4 18.46 13.79 -1.47
N THR A 5 19.00 13.02 -0.53
CA THR A 5 18.28 11.90 0.10
C THR A 5 17.12 12.36 0.99
N LEU A 6 17.25 13.50 1.67
CA LEU A 6 16.15 14.07 2.46
C LEU A 6 15.00 14.56 1.58
N LEU A 7 15.33 15.20 0.44
CA LEU A 7 14.32 15.66 -0.51
C LEU A 7 13.56 14.50 -1.15
N THR A 8 14.25 13.41 -1.50
CA THR A 8 13.58 12.20 -2.01
C THR A 8 12.72 11.54 -0.95
N ALA A 9 13.20 11.42 0.30
CA ALA A 9 12.41 10.86 1.39
C ALA A 9 11.15 11.69 1.67
N ALA A 10 11.26 13.02 1.68
CA ALA A 10 10.11 13.91 1.81
C ALA A 10 9.10 13.71 0.67
N ALA A 11 9.56 13.56 -0.57
CA ALA A 11 8.68 13.29 -1.71
C ALA A 11 7.94 11.95 -1.58
N LEU A 12 8.61 10.88 -1.13
CA LEU A 12 7.97 9.57 -0.90
C LEU A 12 6.93 9.60 0.23
N VAL A 13 7.15 10.41 1.27
CA VAL A 13 6.20 10.57 2.40
C VAL A 13 4.93 11.29 1.95
N VAL A 14 5.02 12.21 0.98
CA VAL A 14 3.88 12.98 0.46
C VAL A 14 3.14 12.24 -0.66
N ALA A 15 3.79 11.29 -1.35
CA ALA A 15 3.18 10.49 -2.42
C ALA A 15 1.84 9.81 -2.06
N PRO A 16 1.67 9.14 -0.90
CA PRO A 16 0.37 8.54 -0.55
C PRO A 16 -0.72 9.55 -0.20
N LEU A 17 -0.38 10.82 0.10
CA LEU A 17 -1.36 11.87 0.40
C LEU A 17 -2.03 12.41 -0.88
N VAL A 18 -1.33 12.30 -2.02
CA VAL A 18 -1.84 12.68 -3.35
C VAL A 18 -2.27 11.46 -4.18
N ALA A 19 -2.04 10.25 -3.68
CA ALA A 19 -2.57 9.02 -4.24
C ALA A 19 -4.07 8.87 -3.90
N TRP A 20 -4.88 9.80 -4.40
CA TRP A 20 -6.30 9.53 -4.60
C TRP A 20 -6.38 8.53 -5.74
N ALA A 21 -6.27 7.25 -5.40
CA ALA A 21 -6.50 6.18 -6.35
C ALA A 21 -7.92 6.37 -6.91
N ASP A 22 -7.99 6.65 -8.21
CA ASP A 22 -9.23 6.70 -8.99
C ASP A 22 -9.73 5.25 -9.17
N CYS A 23 -10.04 4.58 -8.06
CA CYS A 23 -10.68 3.26 -8.03
C CYS A 23 -12.20 3.38 -8.21
N SER A 24 -12.68 4.55 -8.65
CA SER A 24 -14.10 4.85 -8.86
C SER A 24 -14.68 4.11 -10.07
N TYR A 25 -13.84 3.80 -11.06
CA TYR A 25 -14.26 3.23 -12.36
C TYR A 25 -13.93 1.73 -12.53
N HIS A 26 -13.03 1.19 -11.71
CA HIS A 26 -12.71 -0.24 -11.64
C HIS A 26 -13.08 -0.74 -10.24
N ASN A 27 -14.33 -1.21 -10.09
CA ASN A 27 -14.87 -1.68 -8.81
C ASN A 27 -14.25 -3.00 -8.33
N GLU A 28 -13.39 -3.62 -9.15
CA GLU A 28 -12.66 -4.84 -8.83
C GLU A 28 -11.21 -4.50 -8.49
N ALA A 29 -10.98 -4.03 -7.26
CA ALA A 29 -9.66 -3.98 -6.68
C ALA A 29 -9.17 -5.42 -6.44
N LYS A 30 -8.34 -5.94 -7.36
CA LYS A 30 -7.59 -7.19 -7.17
C LYS A 30 -6.51 -6.93 -6.11
N MET A 31 -6.90 -6.97 -4.84
CA MET A 31 -5.98 -6.83 -3.71
C MET A 31 -5.18 -8.13 -3.59
N THR A 32 -3.90 -8.11 -3.94
CA THR A 32 -2.99 -9.20 -3.57
C THR A 32 -2.44 -8.89 -2.18
N CYS A 33 -2.55 -9.85 -1.27
CA CYS A 33 -1.85 -9.79 0.00
C CYS A 33 -0.34 -9.95 -0.24
N ALA A 34 0.49 -9.37 0.63
CA ALA A 34 1.94 -9.53 0.56
C ALA A 34 2.33 -11.01 0.68
N GLU A 35 3.50 -11.41 0.14
CA GLU A 35 4.00 -12.78 0.31
C GLU A 35 4.01 -13.19 1.79
N GLY A 36 3.49 -14.38 2.08
CA GLY A 36 3.33 -14.87 3.45
C GLY A 36 2.13 -14.28 4.21
N SER A 37 1.21 -13.61 3.52
CA SER A 37 -0.07 -13.16 4.11
C SER A 37 -1.28 -13.60 3.29
N GLU A 38 -2.36 -13.93 3.99
CA GLU A 38 -3.64 -14.34 3.41
C GLU A 38 -4.75 -13.36 3.77
N TYR A 39 -5.74 -13.23 2.89
CA TYR A 39 -6.89 -12.37 3.12
C TYR A 39 -7.83 -13.00 4.14
N ASP A 40 -7.99 -12.34 5.29
CA ASP A 40 -8.97 -12.70 6.32
C ASP A 40 -10.26 -11.93 6.10
N SER A 41 -11.26 -12.59 5.50
CA SER A 41 -12.59 -12.01 5.24
C SER A 41 -13.32 -11.56 6.52
N ALA A 42 -12.98 -12.13 7.68
CA ALA A 42 -13.61 -11.76 8.94
C ALA A 42 -13.17 -10.38 9.45
N SER A 43 -11.91 -10.00 9.21
CA SER A 43 -11.38 -8.68 9.58
C SER A 43 -11.26 -7.73 8.40
N GLY A 44 -11.41 -8.22 7.16
CA GLY A 44 -11.20 -7.43 5.94
C GLY A 44 -9.74 -7.01 5.75
N THR A 45 -8.79 -7.76 6.31
CA THR A 45 -7.36 -7.43 6.28
C THR A 45 -6.52 -8.61 5.82
N CYS A 46 -5.35 -8.34 5.24
CA CYS A 46 -4.34 -9.36 4.99
C CYS A 46 -3.61 -9.70 6.29
N LYS A 47 -3.70 -10.95 6.75
CA LYS A 47 -3.02 -11.44 7.94
C LYS A 47 -1.83 -12.30 7.55
N VAL A 48 -0.72 -12.13 8.26
CA VAL A 48 0.46 -12.98 8.10
C VAL A 48 0.08 -14.41 8.46
N VAL A 49 0.27 -15.33 7.53
CA VAL A 49 0.18 -16.77 7.81
C VAL A 49 1.53 -17.21 8.34
N SER A 50 1.65 -17.28 9.67
CA SER A 50 2.81 -17.91 10.30
C SER A 50 2.70 -19.43 10.08
N GLY A 51 3.55 -19.96 9.21
CA GLY A 51 3.83 -21.39 9.10
C GLY A 51 4.80 -21.86 10.18
#